data_AF-A0A432TN55-F1
#
_entry.id   AF-A0A432TN55-F1
#
_cell.length_a   1.000
_cell.length_b   1.000
_cell.length_c   1.000
_cell.angle_alpha   90.00
_cell.angle_beta   90.00
_cell.angle_gamma   90.00
#
_symmetry.space_group_name_H-M   'P 1'
#
loop_
_entity.id
_entity.type
_entity.pdbx_description
1 polymer ?
#
loop_
_entity_poly.entity_id
_entity_poly.type
_entity_poly.pdbx_seq_one_letter_code
_entity_poly.pdbx_strand_id
1 'polypeptide(L)'
;VTFHTPLTFDGQHPSYRLLNEENFHNISEKTILFNAARGGVIKEKIWEKTQTMVNIIDCWENEPNINQNLQEDAYWATPHIAGHSVDAKFMGSFMVYEALCDFSGQEQNKSIVNLINPGILTVKQDNLKDTLNEIYDFKQDTLAIKNIGNFEDYRRNYPIRYEWPHYNSLTALPIVNN
;
A
#
# COMPACT_ATOMS: atom_id res chain seq x y z
N VAL A 1 -7.10 13.12 -1.68
CA VAL A 1 -7.86 12.15 -2.51
C VAL A 1 -7.06 10.87 -2.56
N THR A 2 -7.68 9.72 -2.29
CA THR A 2 -7.03 8.40 -2.36
C THR A 2 -7.84 7.46 -3.24
N PHE A 3 -7.14 6.66 -4.04
CA PHE A 3 -7.75 5.67 -4.92
C PHE A 3 -7.60 4.27 -4.32
N HIS A 4 -8.72 3.55 -4.24
CA HIS A 4 -8.81 2.15 -3.78
C HIS A 4 -9.77 1.36 -4.68
N THR A 5 -9.61 1.51 -5.99
CA THR A 5 -10.44 0.84 -7.01
C THR A 5 -9.67 -0.32 -7.64
N PRO A 6 -10.35 -1.34 -8.19
CA PRO A 6 -9.71 -2.24 -9.14
C PRO A 6 -9.25 -1.47 -10.39
N LEU A 7 -8.54 -2.14 -11.30
CA LEU A 7 -8.29 -1.62 -12.65
C LEU A 7 -9.22 -2.33 -13.64
N THR A 8 -10.24 -1.62 -14.13
CA THR A 8 -11.22 -2.14 -15.08
C THR A 8 -11.28 -1.24 -16.32
N PHE A 9 -11.34 -1.85 -17.50
CA PHE A 9 -11.35 -1.14 -18.79
C PHE A 9 -12.76 -0.98 -19.35
N ASP A 10 -13.68 -1.83 -18.92
CA ASP A 10 -15.06 -1.90 -19.35
C ASP A 10 -16.02 -2.02 -18.14
N GLY A 11 -17.31 -2.22 -18.44
CA GLY A 11 -18.37 -2.26 -17.45
C GLY A 11 -19.03 -0.91 -17.20
N GLN A 12 -19.92 -0.88 -16.20
CA GLN A 12 -20.73 0.32 -15.90
C GLN A 12 -19.89 1.47 -15.34
N HIS A 13 -18.80 1.16 -14.64
CA HIS A 13 -17.92 2.11 -13.96
C HIS A 13 -16.45 1.71 -14.17
N PRO A 14 -15.92 1.88 -15.40
CA PRO A 14 -14.51 1.57 -15.67
C PRO A 14 -13.61 2.52 -14.88
N SER A 15 -12.51 2.00 -14.34
CA SER A 15 -11.53 2.76 -13.54
C SER A 15 -10.22 3.02 -14.28
N TYR A 16 -10.04 2.47 -15.48
CA TYR A 16 -8.90 2.81 -16.33
C TYR A 16 -8.95 4.30 -16.67
N ARG A 17 -7.89 5.02 -16.30
CA ARG A 17 -7.77 6.47 -16.40
C ARG A 17 -8.95 7.19 -15.75
N LEU A 18 -9.38 6.72 -14.59
CA LEU A 18 -10.42 7.33 -13.77
C LEU A 18 -10.12 8.80 -13.47
N LEU A 19 -8.84 9.13 -13.23
CA LEU A 19 -8.35 10.50 -13.19
C LEU A 19 -7.47 10.77 -14.43
N ASN A 20 -7.92 11.68 -15.30
CA ASN A 20 -7.37 11.92 -16.62
C ASN A 20 -7.44 13.40 -17.02
N GLU A 21 -7.04 13.76 -18.25
CA GLU A 21 -7.04 15.13 -18.76
C GLU A 21 -8.36 15.89 -18.54
N GLU A 22 -9.49 15.20 -18.69
CA GLU A 22 -10.81 15.82 -18.69
C GLU A 22 -11.23 16.23 -17.29
N ASN A 23 -10.76 15.53 -16.25
CA ASN A 23 -11.23 15.74 -14.88
C ASN A 23 -10.12 16.07 -13.87
N PHE A 24 -8.84 16.05 -14.25
CA PHE A 24 -7.74 16.40 -13.35
C PHE A 24 -7.86 17.83 -12.80
N HIS A 25 -8.48 18.75 -13.54
CA HIS A 25 -8.74 20.12 -13.09
C HIS A 25 -9.56 20.21 -11.78
N ASN A 26 -10.23 19.13 -11.36
CA ASN A 26 -10.90 19.04 -10.06
C ASN A 26 -9.94 18.80 -8.89
N ILE A 27 -8.70 18.39 -9.16
CA ILE A 27 -7.63 18.26 -8.16
C ILE A 27 -6.99 19.62 -7.97
N SER A 28 -7.22 20.21 -6.79
CA SER A 28 -6.60 21.49 -6.43
C SER A 28 -5.13 21.32 -6.04
N GLU A 29 -4.35 22.40 -6.16
CA GLU A 29 -2.96 22.48 -5.68
C GLU A 29 -2.83 22.23 -4.16
N LYS A 30 -3.94 22.28 -3.40
CA LYS A 30 -3.97 21.98 -1.97
C LYS A 30 -4.23 20.51 -1.66
N THR A 31 -4.28 19.66 -2.68
CA THR A 31 -4.66 18.25 -2.54
C THR A 31 -3.44 17.38 -2.30
N ILE A 32 -3.51 16.50 -1.30
CA ILE A 32 -2.65 15.33 -1.20
C ILE A 32 -3.27 14.22 -2.04
N LEU A 33 -2.56 13.74 -3.06
CA LEU A 33 -3.04 12.73 -4.00
C LEU A 33 -2.31 11.40 -3.77
N PHE A 34 -3.08 10.35 -3.53
CA PHE A 34 -2.58 9.00 -3.24
C PHE A 34 -3.02 8.01 -4.32
N ASN A 35 -2.08 7.19 -4.82
CA ASN A 35 -2.41 5.98 -5.57
C ASN A 35 -1.65 4.76 -5.04
N ALA A 36 -2.33 3.95 -4.23
CA ALA A 36 -1.88 2.61 -3.83
C ALA A 36 -2.88 1.53 -4.27
N ALA A 37 -3.66 1.80 -5.32
CA ALA A 37 -4.61 0.86 -5.90
C ALA A 37 -3.96 0.05 -7.01
N ARG A 38 -3.84 0.65 -8.20
CA ARG A 38 -3.27 0.04 -9.41
C ARG A 38 -2.69 1.14 -10.30
N GLY A 39 -1.66 0.77 -11.07
CA GLY A 39 -1.22 1.57 -12.21
C GLY A 39 -2.37 1.80 -13.19
N GLY A 40 -2.36 2.96 -13.87
CA GLY A 40 -3.37 3.27 -14.90
C GLY A 40 -4.73 3.71 -14.37
N VAL A 41 -4.96 3.75 -13.06
CA VAL A 41 -6.15 4.42 -12.48
C VAL A 41 -6.05 5.94 -12.64
N ILE A 42 -4.84 6.48 -12.45
CA ILE A 42 -4.51 7.89 -12.71
C ILE A 42 -3.57 7.94 -13.91
N LYS A 43 -3.86 8.83 -14.87
CA LYS A 43 -2.99 9.02 -16.03
C LYS A 43 -1.72 9.78 -15.67
N GLU A 44 -0.59 9.08 -15.58
CA GLU A 44 0.66 9.62 -15.04
C GLU A 44 1.18 10.85 -15.80
N LYS A 45 1.05 10.87 -17.13
CA LYS A 45 1.49 12.00 -17.97
C LYS A 45 0.81 13.34 -17.64
N ILE A 46 -0.39 13.29 -17.07
CA ILE A 46 -1.12 14.48 -16.62
C ILE A 46 -0.78 14.79 -15.18
N TRP A 47 -0.65 13.76 -14.36
CA TRP A 47 -0.25 13.89 -12.98
C TRP A 47 1.12 14.57 -12.84
N GLU A 48 2.12 14.13 -13.61
CA GLU A 48 3.46 14.71 -13.68
C GLU A 48 3.45 16.22 -14.00
N LYS A 49 2.45 16.71 -14.72
CA LYS A 49 2.36 18.12 -15.14
C LYS A 49 1.44 18.95 -14.26
N THR A 50 0.74 18.34 -13.31
CA THR A 50 -0.29 19.01 -12.53
C THR A 50 0.17 19.22 -11.10
N GLN A 51 0.12 20.48 -10.66
CA GLN A 51 0.51 20.83 -9.31
C GLN A 51 -0.48 20.28 -8.28
N THR A 52 0.06 19.57 -7.30
CA THR A 52 -0.63 19.07 -6.11
C THR A 52 0.14 19.52 -4.87
N MET A 53 -0.45 19.38 -3.68
CA MET A 53 0.28 19.67 -2.43
C MET A 53 1.37 18.61 -2.21
N VAL A 54 1.00 17.34 -2.35
CA VAL A 54 1.86 16.18 -2.13
C VAL A 54 1.34 15.02 -2.98
N ASN A 55 2.27 14.27 -3.59
CA ASN A 55 2.01 13.03 -4.30
C ASN A 55 2.58 11.84 -3.53
N ILE A 56 1.74 10.81 -3.33
CA ILE A 56 2.12 9.55 -2.69
C ILE A 56 1.70 8.42 -3.63
N ILE A 57 2.69 7.67 -4.12
CA ILE A 57 2.53 6.76 -5.25
C ILE A 57 3.15 5.41 -4.88
N ASP A 58 2.33 4.36 -4.90
CA ASP A 58 2.79 2.99 -4.74
C ASP A 58 2.59 2.18 -6.02
N CYS A 59 1.58 2.49 -6.84
CA CYS A 59 1.30 1.76 -8.08
C CYS A 59 1.49 2.62 -9.33
N TRP A 60 2.11 2.03 -10.37
CA TRP A 60 2.58 2.75 -11.56
C TRP A 60 2.03 2.17 -12.86
N GLU A 61 1.78 3.00 -13.88
CA GLU A 61 1.20 2.61 -15.17
C GLU A 61 1.98 1.50 -15.88
N ASN A 62 3.31 1.54 -15.80
CA ASN A 62 4.20 0.69 -16.59
C ASN A 62 5.21 -0.09 -15.74
N GLU A 63 4.80 -0.60 -14.57
CA GLU A 63 5.67 -1.41 -13.70
C GLU A 63 6.39 -2.54 -14.47
N PRO A 64 7.70 -2.77 -14.23
CA PRO A 64 8.59 -2.06 -13.30
C PRO A 64 9.23 -0.78 -13.89
N ASN A 65 8.92 -0.43 -15.13
CA ASN A 65 9.45 0.75 -15.83
C ASN A 65 8.62 2.01 -15.50
N ILE A 66 8.77 2.51 -14.27
CA ILE A 66 7.99 3.62 -13.74
C ILE A 66 8.34 4.98 -14.37
N ASN A 67 7.40 5.94 -14.31
CA ASN A 67 7.66 7.31 -14.73
C ASN A 67 8.62 8.01 -13.73
N GLN A 68 9.86 8.27 -14.17
CA GLN A 68 10.91 8.82 -13.31
C GLN A 68 10.66 10.27 -12.91
N ASN A 69 10.10 11.09 -13.80
CA ASN A 69 9.79 12.48 -13.49
C ASN A 69 8.75 12.54 -12.36
N LEU A 70 7.70 11.71 -12.46
CA LEU A 70 6.68 11.61 -11.42
C LEU A 70 7.24 11.01 -10.12
N GLN A 71 8.20 10.09 -10.21
CA GLN A 71 8.90 9.55 -9.06
C GLN A 71 9.74 10.61 -8.33
N GLU A 72 10.49 11.41 -9.07
CA GLU A 72 11.34 12.48 -8.52
C GLU A 72 10.51 13.57 -7.83
N ASP A 73 9.33 13.88 -8.38
CA ASP A 73 8.40 14.87 -7.82
C ASP A 73 7.55 14.33 -6.64
N ALA A 74 7.46 13.01 -6.48
CA ALA A 74 6.65 12.40 -5.44
C ALA A 74 7.29 12.56 -4.05
N TYR A 75 6.45 12.82 -3.05
CA TYR A 75 6.90 12.86 -1.66
C TYR A 75 7.25 11.46 -1.15
N TRP A 76 6.40 10.49 -1.48
CA TRP A 76 6.67 9.06 -1.32
C TRP A 76 6.37 8.33 -2.61
N ALA A 77 7.33 7.52 -3.04
CA ALA A 77 7.27 6.71 -4.24
C ALA A 77 7.75 5.31 -3.88
N THR A 78 6.91 4.28 -3.98
CA THR A 78 7.24 2.93 -3.52
C THR A 78 6.93 1.88 -4.60
N PRO A 79 7.57 0.68 -4.57
CA PRO A 79 7.45 -0.29 -5.64
C PRO A 79 6.25 -1.24 -5.48
N HIS A 80 5.05 -0.71 -5.33
CA HIS A 80 3.83 -1.53 -5.22
C HIS A 80 3.91 -2.53 -4.07
N ILE A 81 4.16 -2.01 -2.86
CA ILE A 81 4.40 -2.76 -1.62
C ILE A 81 3.47 -2.33 -0.47
N ALA A 82 2.48 -1.47 -0.71
CA ALA A 82 1.60 -0.98 0.37
C ALA A 82 0.95 -2.15 1.15
N GLY A 83 0.63 -3.26 0.48
CA GLY A 83 0.09 -4.48 1.08
C GLY A 83 1.10 -5.56 1.50
N HIS A 84 2.42 -5.30 1.48
CA HIS A 84 3.45 -6.33 1.69
C HIS A 84 3.78 -6.65 3.17
N SER A 85 2.81 -6.59 4.09
CA SER A 85 3.00 -7.08 5.46
C SER A 85 3.11 -8.60 5.50
N VAL A 86 3.76 -9.13 6.55
CA VAL A 86 3.74 -10.57 6.85
C VAL A 86 2.30 -11.03 7.08
N ASP A 87 1.54 -10.23 7.82
CA ASP A 87 0.11 -10.37 8.08
C ASP A 87 -0.72 -10.59 6.80
N ALA A 88 -0.63 -9.67 5.84
CA ALA A 88 -1.41 -9.76 4.61
C ALA A 88 -1.05 -10.98 3.76
N LYS A 89 0.26 -11.32 3.66
CA LYS A 89 0.73 -12.49 2.90
C LYS A 89 0.18 -13.79 3.47
N PHE A 90 0.17 -13.92 4.80
CA PHE A 90 -0.41 -15.08 5.48
C PHE A 90 -1.93 -15.08 5.40
N MET A 91 -2.58 -13.93 5.67
CA MET A 91 -4.04 -13.84 5.68
C MET A 91 -4.64 -14.24 4.33
N GLY A 92 -3.99 -13.85 3.21
CA GLY A 92 -4.40 -14.31 1.89
C GLY A 92 -4.40 -15.84 1.73
N SER A 93 -3.39 -16.52 2.29
CA SER A 93 -3.33 -17.99 2.28
C SER A 93 -4.30 -18.61 3.30
N PHE A 94 -4.48 -17.96 4.45
CA PHE A 94 -5.37 -18.41 5.51
C PHE A 94 -6.84 -18.39 5.06
N MET A 95 -7.27 -17.33 4.36
CA MET A 95 -8.62 -17.26 3.78
C MET A 95 -8.90 -18.38 2.77
N VAL A 96 -7.89 -18.76 1.96
CA VAL A 96 -8.00 -19.90 1.04
C VAL A 96 -8.10 -21.22 1.81
N TYR A 97 -7.34 -21.37 2.90
CA TYR A 97 -7.42 -22.51 3.80
C TYR A 97 -8.81 -22.64 4.43
N GLU A 98 -9.37 -21.54 4.96
CA GLU A 98 -10.73 -21.52 5.52
C GLU A 98 -11.77 -21.95 4.48
N ALA A 99 -11.72 -21.36 3.28
CA ALA A 99 -12.63 -21.72 2.19
C ALA A 99 -12.49 -23.19 1.76
N LEU A 100 -11.27 -23.75 1.79
CA LEU A 100 -11.04 -25.16 1.47
C LEU A 100 -11.57 -26.10 2.55
N CYS A 101 -11.39 -25.77 3.83
CA CYS A 101 -11.98 -26.52 4.95
C CYS A 101 -13.50 -26.55 4.82
N ASP A 102 -14.13 -25.40 4.57
CA ASP A 102 -15.58 -25.27 4.41
C ASP A 102 -16.07 -26.08 3.20
N PHE A 103 -15.37 -26.00 2.06
CA PHE A 103 -15.70 -26.76 0.86
C PHE A 103 -15.58 -28.29 1.05
N SER A 104 -14.58 -28.73 1.80
CA SER A 104 -14.29 -30.16 2.03
C SER A 104 -14.96 -30.76 3.27
N GLY A 105 -15.69 -29.94 4.04
CA GLY A 105 -16.33 -30.36 5.30
C GLY A 105 -15.34 -30.73 6.41
N GLN A 106 -14.11 -30.19 6.35
CA GLN A 106 -13.08 -30.41 7.36
C GLN A 106 -13.13 -29.33 8.44
N GLU A 107 -12.88 -29.69 9.69
CA GLU A 107 -12.75 -28.69 10.76
C GLU A 107 -11.47 -27.88 10.60
N GLN A 108 -11.59 -26.56 10.82
CA GLN A 108 -10.45 -25.66 10.80
C GLN A 108 -9.61 -25.81 12.08
N ASN A 109 -8.29 -25.86 11.92
CA ASN A 109 -7.37 -25.79 13.05
C ASN A 109 -7.19 -24.34 13.50
N LYS A 110 -7.85 -23.99 14.60
CA LYS A 110 -7.82 -22.64 15.20
C LYS A 110 -6.42 -22.17 15.60
N SER A 111 -5.43 -23.05 15.71
CA SER A 111 -4.06 -22.64 16.04
C SER A 111 -3.31 -22.01 14.85
N ILE A 112 -3.78 -22.21 13.62
CA ILE A 112 -3.08 -21.75 12.41
C ILE A 112 -2.97 -20.22 12.39
N VAL A 113 -4.00 -19.50 12.83
CA VAL A 113 -3.98 -18.02 12.89
C VAL A 113 -2.83 -17.47 13.73
N ASN A 114 -2.33 -18.24 14.71
CA ASN A 114 -1.23 -17.84 15.59
C ASN A 114 0.17 -18.10 15.00
N LEU A 115 0.27 -18.58 13.76
CA LEU A 115 1.56 -18.78 13.09
C LEU A 115 2.27 -17.45 12.78
N ILE A 116 1.52 -16.34 12.70
CA ILE A 116 2.09 -15.00 12.77
C ILE A 116 2.00 -14.52 14.21
N ASN A 117 3.09 -14.69 14.95
CA ASN A 117 3.22 -14.10 16.28
C ASN A 117 4.67 -13.64 16.48
N PRO A 118 4.97 -12.35 16.19
CA PRO A 118 6.29 -11.79 16.48
C PRO A 118 6.57 -11.62 17.98
N GLY A 119 5.64 -12.00 18.86
CA GLY A 119 5.62 -11.59 20.26
C GLY A 119 5.09 -10.17 20.41
N ILE A 120 5.34 -9.57 21.57
CA ILE A 120 4.94 -8.17 21.84
C ILE A 120 6.04 -7.24 21.35
N LEU A 121 5.78 -6.53 20.24
CA LEU A 121 6.63 -5.43 19.81
C LEU A 121 6.29 -4.19 20.63
N THR A 122 7.27 -3.35 20.97
CA THR A 122 7.06 -2.15 21.80
C THR A 122 7.46 -0.91 21.03
N VAL A 123 6.57 0.09 21.00
CA VAL A 123 6.84 1.43 20.47
C VAL A 123 6.75 2.43 21.61
N LYS A 124 7.77 3.28 21.76
CA LYS A 124 7.90 4.19 22.91
C LYS A 124 7.59 5.65 22.57
N GLN A 125 6.93 5.90 21.46
CA GLN A 125 6.55 7.23 21.02
C GLN A 125 5.31 7.74 21.76
N ASP A 126 5.28 9.05 22.00
CA ASP A 126 4.26 9.73 22.80
C ASP A 126 3.14 10.37 21.95
N ASN A 127 3.24 10.23 20.63
CA ASN A 127 2.25 10.74 19.68
C ASN A 127 2.01 9.75 18.53
N LEU A 128 0.84 9.87 17.90
CA LEU A 128 0.37 8.92 16.89
C LEU A 128 1.28 8.92 15.66
N LYS A 129 1.71 10.10 15.20
CA LYS A 129 2.54 10.22 13.99
C LYS A 129 3.84 9.46 14.16
N ASP A 130 4.57 9.71 15.24
CA ASP A 130 5.87 9.08 15.44
C ASP A 130 5.71 7.59 15.77
N THR A 131 4.64 7.21 16.48
CA THR A 131 4.28 5.81 16.70
C THR A 131 4.11 5.07 15.36
N LEU A 132 3.31 5.62 14.44
CA LEU A 132 3.07 5.00 13.14
C LEU A 132 4.34 4.94 12.28
N ASN A 133 5.19 5.96 12.34
CA ASN A 133 6.47 5.96 11.64
C ASN A 133 7.47 4.93 12.20
N GLU A 134 7.40 4.63 13.51
CA GLU A 134 8.23 3.57 14.11
C GLU A 134 7.71 2.17 13.75
N ILE A 135 6.39 2.00 13.66
CA ILE A 135 5.79 0.75 13.19
C ILE A 135 6.11 0.50 11.71
N TYR A 136 6.00 1.54 10.88
CA TYR A 136 6.27 1.44 9.46
C TYR A 136 6.86 2.75 8.89
N ASP A 137 8.15 2.71 8.56
CA ASP A 137 8.87 3.82 7.95
C ASP A 137 8.92 3.71 6.41
N PHE A 138 8.04 4.45 5.74
CA PHE A 138 7.97 4.55 4.27
C PHE A 138 9.23 5.13 3.61
N LYS A 139 10.14 5.77 4.38
CA LYS A 139 11.35 6.39 3.82
C LYS A 139 12.27 5.35 3.19
N GLN A 140 12.39 4.18 3.81
CA GLN A 140 13.27 3.12 3.28
C GLN A 140 12.74 2.59 1.95
N ASP A 141 11.43 2.39 1.86
CA ASP A 141 10.76 1.94 0.64
C ASP A 141 10.92 2.95 -0.50
N THR A 142 10.87 4.25 -0.16
CA THR A 142 11.11 5.34 -1.13
C THR A 142 12.57 5.41 -1.58
N LEU A 143 13.51 5.26 -0.64
CA LEU A 143 14.94 5.23 -0.97
C LEU A 143 15.32 4.03 -1.84
N ALA A 144 14.68 2.89 -1.61
CA ALA A 144 14.97 1.66 -2.32
C ALA A 144 14.78 1.77 -3.84
N ILE A 145 13.80 2.55 -4.29
CA ILE A 145 13.47 2.64 -5.72
C ILE A 145 14.07 3.85 -6.42
N LYS A 146 14.81 4.73 -5.71
CA LYS A 146 15.62 5.77 -6.37
C LYS A 146 16.51 5.17 -7.46
N ASN A 147 16.96 3.93 -7.28
CA ASN A 147 17.44 3.09 -8.36
C ASN A 147 16.30 2.20 -8.86
N ILE A 148 15.72 2.52 -10.02
CA ILE A 148 14.58 1.77 -10.60
C ILE A 148 14.94 0.32 -10.92
N GLY A 149 16.22 0.01 -11.16
CA GLY A 149 16.67 -1.37 -11.31
C GLY A 149 16.38 -2.25 -10.09
N ASN A 150 16.16 -1.65 -8.92
CA ASN A 150 15.84 -2.34 -7.68
C ASN A 150 14.32 -2.59 -7.50
N PHE A 151 13.46 -2.16 -8.42
CA PHE A 151 12.00 -2.22 -8.25
C PHE A 151 11.51 -3.64 -7.93
N GLU A 152 11.84 -4.62 -8.78
CA GLU A 152 11.43 -6.02 -8.59
C GLU A 152 12.20 -6.72 -7.48
N ASP A 153 13.51 -6.47 -7.38
CA ASP A 153 14.36 -7.10 -6.37
C ASP A 153 13.94 -6.69 -4.95
N TYR A 154 13.59 -5.42 -4.75
CA TYR A 154 13.08 -4.93 -3.48
C TYR A 154 11.72 -5.53 -3.11
N ARG A 155 10.81 -5.70 -4.07
CA ARG A 155 9.51 -6.36 -3.83
C ARG A 155 9.68 -7.80 -3.38
N ARG A 156 10.57 -8.53 -4.05
CA ARG A 156 10.85 -9.95 -3.77
C ARG A 156 11.52 -10.14 -2.42
N ASN A 157 12.45 -9.25 -2.09
CA ASN A 157 13.23 -9.29 -0.85
C ASN A 157 12.74 -8.26 0.19
N TYR A 158 11.44 -7.93 0.15
CA TYR A 158 10.87 -6.88 1.00
C TYR A 158 11.10 -7.20 2.49
N PRO A 159 11.58 -6.24 3.30
CA PRO A 159 11.82 -6.46 4.71
C PRO A 159 10.60 -6.99 5.47
N ILE A 160 10.84 -7.67 6.59
CA ILE A 160 9.78 -8.09 7.49
C ILE A 160 9.08 -6.84 8.04
N ARG A 161 7.78 -6.74 7.77
CA ARG A 161 6.89 -5.70 8.26
C ARG A 161 5.65 -6.36 8.88
N TYR A 162 5.38 -6.05 10.14
CA TYR A 162 4.17 -6.48 10.83
C TYR A 162 3.14 -5.35 10.87
N GLU A 163 1.87 -5.70 10.96
CA GLU A 163 0.79 -4.73 11.14
C GLU A 163 0.66 -4.27 12.59
N TRP A 164 -0.08 -3.18 12.78
CA TRP A 164 -0.19 -2.44 14.03
C TRP A 164 -0.71 -3.26 15.23
N PRO A 165 -1.57 -4.30 15.09
CA PRO A 165 -2.00 -5.13 16.21
C PRO A 165 -0.88 -5.83 16.98
N HIS A 166 0.32 -5.99 16.39
CA HIS A 166 1.47 -6.62 17.03
C HIS A 166 2.25 -5.69 17.97
N TYR A 167 1.92 -4.39 18.00
CA TYR A 167 2.67 -3.37 18.70
C TYR A 167 1.93 -2.84 19.93
N ASN A 168 2.58 -2.92 21.08
CA ASN A 168 2.19 -2.20 22.28
C ASN A 168 2.76 -0.78 22.23
N SER A 169 1.88 0.23 22.20
CA SER A 169 2.25 1.64 22.14
C SER A 169 1.70 2.41 23.34
N LEU A 170 2.40 3.47 23.75
CA LEU A 170 1.90 4.45 24.73
C LEU A 170 0.73 5.26 24.16
N THR A 171 0.71 5.47 22.85
CA THR A 171 -0.38 6.14 22.14
C THR A 171 -1.39 5.12 21.64
N ALA A 172 -2.68 5.37 21.87
CA ALA A 172 -3.74 4.53 21.33
C ALA A 172 -3.66 4.47 19.80
N LEU A 173 -3.50 3.26 19.27
CA LEU A 173 -3.53 3.00 17.83
C LEU A 173 -4.99 2.93 17.35
N PRO A 174 -5.32 3.44 16.15
CA PRO A 174 -6.68 3.41 15.61
C PRO A 174 -7.01 2.02 15.05
N ILE A 175 -6.98 1.00 15.93
CA ILE A 175 -7.31 -0.38 15.58
C ILE A 175 -8.83 -0.47 15.49
N VAL A 176 -9.35 -0.76 14.30
CA VAL A 176 -10.75 -1.11 14.12
C VAL A 176 -10.87 -2.59 14.42
N ASN A 177 -11.49 -2.94 15.55
CA ASN A 177 -11.88 -4.31 15.81
C ASN A 177 -13.07 -4.62 14.88
N ASN A 178 -12.82 -5.42 13.85
CA ASN A 178 -13.87 -6.03 13.04
C ASN A 178 -14.45 -7.26 13.75
#